data_AF-A0A948YFE8-F1
#
_entry.id   AF-A0A948YFE8-F1
#
_cell.length_a   1.000
_cell.length_b   1.000
_cell.length_c   1.000
_cell.angle_alpha   90.00
_cell.angle_beta   90.00
_cell.angle_gamma   90.00
#
_symmetry.space_group_name_H-M   'P 1'
#
loop_
_entity.id
_entity.type
_entity.pdbx_description
1 polymer ?
#
loop_
_entity_poly.entity_id
_entity_poly.type
_entity_poly.pdbx_seq_one_letter_code
_entity_poly.pdbx_strand_id
1 'polypeptide(L)' 'MRRINYNDYLRENKAKYTITRLRLKGRRGARRRRRDEKEREILLKMDRARRDRWIKEGRLVILGPRRYHFNLDGESESL' A
#
# COMPACT_ATOMS: atom_id res chain seq x y z
N MET A 1 -21.66 -1.40 33.52
CA MET A 1 -20.92 -1.21 32.24
C MET A 1 -21.88 -1.56 31.10
N ARG A 2 -22.18 -0.63 30.18
CA ARG A 2 -23.13 -0.89 29.07
C ARG A 2 -22.51 -1.90 28.10
N ARG A 3 -23.24 -2.98 27.76
CA ARG A 3 -22.82 -3.92 26.71
C ARG A 3 -23.02 -3.24 25.36
N ILE A 4 -21.93 -3.00 24.63
CA ILE A 4 -21.96 -2.40 23.30
C ILE A 4 -21.76 -3.52 22.28
N ASN A 5 -22.64 -3.57 21.26
CA ASN A 5 -22.44 -4.42 20.12
C ASN A 5 -21.27 -3.87 19.28
N TYR A 6 -20.18 -4.61 19.22
CA TYR A 6 -18.95 -4.20 18.54
C TYR A 6 -19.15 -3.89 17.05
N ASN A 7 -20.04 -4.63 16.37
CA ASN A 7 -20.29 -4.45 14.95
C ASN A 7 -21.03 -3.14 14.65
N ASP A 8 -21.98 -2.78 15.50
CA ASP A 8 -22.74 -1.53 15.36
C ASP A 8 -21.85 -0.33 15.69
N TYR A 9 -21.04 -0.45 16.75
CA TYR A 9 -20.02 0.54 17.07
C TYR A 9 -19.05 0.79 15.90
N LEU A 10 -18.53 -0.26 15.26
CA LEU A 10 -17.64 -0.14 14.11
C LEU A 10 -18.33 0.57 12.94
N ARG A 11 -19.58 0.20 12.63
CA ARG A 11 -20.36 0.80 11.53
C ARG A 11 -20.50 2.30 11.70
N GLU A 12 -20.83 2.74 12.91
CA GLU A 12 -21.07 4.16 13.23
C GLU A 12 -19.78 4.98 13.35
N ASN A 13 -18.70 4.38 13.86
CA ASN A 13 -17.51 5.14 14.27
C ASN A 13 -16.33 5.06 13.29
N LYS A 14 -16.29 4.08 12.38
CA LYS A 14 -15.18 3.91 11.43
C LYS A 14 -15.04 5.11 10.47
N ALA A 15 -16.16 5.64 9.97
CA ALA A 15 -16.15 6.82 9.10
C ALA A 15 -15.68 8.06 9.86
N LYS A 16 -16.24 8.30 11.06
CA LYS A 16 -15.86 9.42 11.94
C LYS A 16 -14.37 9.37 12.29
N TYR A 17 -13.86 8.20 12.65
CA TYR A 17 -12.43 7.99 12.92
C TYR A 17 -11.55 8.34 11.71
N THR A 18 -11.94 7.91 10.52
CA THR A 18 -11.21 8.19 9.28
C THR A 18 -11.13 9.69 9.00
N ILE A 19 -12.27 10.39 9.11
CA ILE A 19 -12.37 11.83 8.89
C ILE A 19 -11.52 12.59 9.90
N THR A 20 -11.63 12.26 11.19
CA THR A 20 -10.84 12.90 12.25
C THR A 20 -9.34 12.69 12.05
N ARG A 21 -8.91 11.48 11.67
CA ARG A 21 -7.50 11.18 11.37
C ARG A 21 -6.97 12.02 10.21
N LEU A 22 -7.76 12.18 9.14
CA LEU A 22 -7.39 13.00 7.98
C LEU A 22 -7.27 14.48 8.36
N ARG A 23 -8.26 15.02 9.11
CA ARG A 23 -8.25 16.41 9.58
C ARG A 23 -7.04 16.73 10.45
N LEU A 24 -6.66 15.81 11.34
CA LEU A 24 -5.50 15.98 12.23
C LEU A 24 -4.15 15.76 11.53
N LYS A 25 -4.11 15.60 10.19
CA LYS A 25 -2.91 15.21 9.43
C LYS A 25 -2.18 14.00 10.03
N GLY A 26 -2.93 13.12 10.69
CA GLY A 26 -2.38 11.97 11.39
C GLY A 26 -1.70 11.03 10.39
N ARG A 27 -0.37 10.99 10.38
CA ARG A 27 0.38 10.07 9.54
C ARG A 27 0.23 8.67 10.11
N ARG A 28 -0.12 7.71 9.27
CA ARG A 28 -0.11 6.29 9.67
C ARG A 28 1.35 5.91 9.93
N GLY A 29 1.71 5.78 11.21
CA GLY A 29 3.05 5.37 11.59
C GLY A 29 3.40 4.00 11.03
N ALA A 30 4.70 3.73 10.90
CA ALA A 30 5.18 2.41 10.55
C ALA A 30 4.65 1.37 11.54
N ARG A 31 4.31 0.18 11.05
CA ARG A 31 3.83 -0.92 11.88
C ARG A 31 4.97 -1.33 12.83
N ARG A 32 4.72 -1.31 14.14
CA ARG A 32 5.71 -1.73 15.16
C ARG A 32 5.92 -3.25 15.19
N ARG A 33 4.88 -4.03 14.87
CA ARG A 33 4.94 -5.50 14.88
C ARG A 33 5.60 -6.03 13.62
N ARG A 34 6.53 -6.97 13.78
CA ARG A 34 7.11 -7.75 12.67
C ARG A 34 5.99 -8.46 11.91
N ARG A 35 6.10 -8.54 10.58
CA ARG A 35 5.17 -9.33 9.76
C ARG A 35 5.38 -10.81 10.07
N ASP A 36 4.31 -11.58 9.99
CA ASP A 36 4.39 -13.03 9.95
C ASP A 36 5.18 -13.46 8.69
N GLU A 37 5.91 -14.58 8.76
CA GLU A 37 6.67 -15.09 7.62
C GLU A 37 5.76 -15.36 6.43
N LYS A 38 4.57 -15.92 6.65
CA LYS A 38 3.60 -16.17 5.57
C LYS A 38 3.10 -14.86 4.94
N GLU A 39 2.85 -13.84 5.78
CA GLU A 39 2.46 -12.50 5.29
C GLU A 39 3.59 -11.90 4.43
N ARG A 40 4.84 -12.04 4.89
CA ARG A 40 6.02 -11.56 4.19
C ARG A 40 6.20 -12.24 2.83
N GLU A 41 6.08 -13.56 2.76
CA GLU A 41 6.21 -14.31 1.51
C GLU A 41 5.19 -13.86 0.46
N ILE A 42 3.93 -13.71 0.86
CA ILE A 42 2.85 -13.26 -0.03
C ILE A 42 3.18 -11.87 -0.58
N LEU A 43 3.63 -10.96 0.27
CA LEU A 43 3.95 -9.59 -0.14
C LEU A 43 5.15 -9.55 -1.08
N LEU A 44 6.17 -10.39 -0.87
CA LEU A 44 7.30 -10.50 -1.78
C LEU A 44 6.85 -11.00 -3.16
N LYS A 45 5.95 -11.99 -3.22
CA LYS A 45 5.37 -12.48 -4.48
C LYS A 45 4.58 -11.38 -5.20
N MET A 46 3.75 -10.65 -4.46
CA MET A 46 2.98 -9.53 -5.02
C MET A 46 3.87 -8.41 -5.53
N ASP A 47 4.96 -8.11 -4.83
CA ASP A 47 5.89 -7.05 -5.23
C ASP A 47 6.66 -7.41 -6.50
N ARG A 48 7.11 -8.67 -6.60
CA ARG A 48 7.69 -9.21 -7.85
C ARG A 48 6.72 -9.11 -9.02
N ALA A 49 5.50 -9.63 -8.86
CA ALA A 49 4.49 -9.60 -9.92
C ALA A 49 4.15 -8.15 -10.35
N ARG A 50 4.07 -7.21 -9.40
CA ARG A 50 3.85 -5.80 -9.69
C ARG A 50 5.00 -5.21 -10.50
N ARG A 51 6.24 -5.51 -10.11
CA ARG A 51 7.45 -5.04 -10.77
C ARG A 51 7.56 -5.58 -12.20
N ASP A 52 7.31 -6.87 -12.40
CA ASP A 52 7.34 -7.51 -13.71
C ASP A 52 6.31 -6.88 -14.65
N ARG A 53 5.11 -6.62 -14.13
CA ARG A 53 4.07 -5.90 -14.86
C ARG A 53 4.52 -4.49 -15.27
N TRP A 54 5.14 -3.73 -14.37
CA TRP A 54 5.63 -2.38 -14.71
C TRP A 54 6.74 -2.39 -15.76
N ILE A 55 7.60 -3.40 -15.75
CA ILE A 55 8.62 -3.57 -16.79
C ILE A 55 7.93 -3.85 -18.13
N LYS A 56 6.94 -4.75 -18.13
CA LYS A 56 6.16 -5.09 -19.34
C LYS A 56 5.38 -3.89 -19.89
N GLU A 57 4.84 -3.04 -19.02
CA GLU A 57 4.12 -1.82 -19.37
C GLU A 57 5.05 -0.66 -19.78
N GLY A 58 6.39 -0.83 -19.76
CA GLY A 58 7.34 0.25 -20.04
C GLY A 58 7.39 1.34 -18.94
N ARG A 59 6.74 1.10 -17.80
CA ARG A 59 6.70 2.04 -16.67
C ARG A 59 7.94 1.96 -15.80
N LEU A 60 8.65 0.83 -15.81
CA LEU A 60 9.86 0.62 -15.02
C LEU A 60 11.00 0.13 -15.92
N VAL A 61 12.07 0.91 -16.00
CA VAL A 61 13.30 0.55 -16.72
C VAL A 61 14.41 0.27 -15.72
N ILE A 62 15.07 -0.89 -15.85
CA ILE A 62 16.22 -1.27 -15.01
C ILE A 62 17.50 -0.78 -15.68
N LEU A 63 18.19 0.18 -15.04
CA LEU A 63 19.46 0.73 -15.52
C LEU A 63 20.68 0.02 -14.89
N GLY A 64 20.48 -0.71 -13.80
CA GLY A 64 21.52 -1.45 -13.09
C GLY A 64 21.02 -2.06 -11.76
N PRO A 65 21.89 -2.69 -10.96
CA PRO A 65 21.49 -3.49 -9.78
C PRO A 65 20.62 -2.75 -8.75
N ARG A 66 20.79 -1.43 -8.65
CA ARG A 66 20.02 -0.55 -7.76
C ARG A 66 19.60 0.76 -8.44
N ARG A 67 19.65 0.81 -9.78
CA ARG A 67 19.33 1.99 -10.57
C ARG A 67 18.10 1.70 -11.43
N TYR A 68 17.06 2.51 -11.24
CA TYR A 68 15.77 2.33 -11.87
C TYR A 68 15.26 3.67 -12.37
N HIS A 69 14.56 3.66 -13.49
CA HIS A 69 13.77 4.78 -13.96
C HIS A 69 12.30 4.38 -13.96
N PHE A 70 11.44 5.23 -13.39
CA PHE A 70 10.01 4.95 -13.27
C PHE A 70 9.20 6.06 -13.94
N ASN A 71 8.52 5.72 -15.03
CA ASN A 71 7.69 6.63 -15.79
C ASN A 71 6.33 6.75 -15.09
N LEU A 72 6.08 7.92 -14.49
CA LEU A 72 4.86 8.18 -13.73
C LEU A 72 3.64 8.36 -14.64
N ASP A 73 3.86 8.76 -15.89
CA ASP A 73 2.80 9.29 -16.75
C ASP A 73 2.20 8.26 -17.72
N GLY A 74 2.72 7.04 -17.79
CA GLY A 74 2.14 5.98 -18.64
C GLY A 74 2.14 6.29 -20.15
N GLU A 75 2.78 7.39 -20.57
CA GLU A 75 3.09 7.67 -21.95
C GLU A 75 4.27 6.78 -22.34
N SER A 76 3.95 5.63 -22.91
CA SER A 76 4.88 4.91 -23.75
C SER A 76 5.18 5.78 -24.97
N GLU A 77 6.22 6.62 -24.90
CA GLU A 77 6.91 7.02 -26.12
C GLU A 77 7.53 5.74 -26.70
N SER A 78 6.82 5.20 -27.68
CA SER A 78 7.32 4.25 -28.64
C SER A 78 8.57 4.85 -29.30
N LEU A 79 9.73 4.26 -28.99
CA LEU A 79 10.94 4.38 -29.81
C LEU A 79 10.70 3.80 -31.20
#